data_AF-A0A0C3N1A1-F1
#
_entry.id   AF-A0A0C3N1A1-F1
#
_cell.length_a   1.000
_cell.length_b   1.000
_cell.length_c   1.000
_cell.angle_alpha   90.00
_cell.angle_beta   90.00
_cell.angle_gamma   90.00
#
_symmetry.space_group_name_H-M   'P 1'
#
loop_
_entity.id
_entity.type
_entity.pdbx_description
1 polymer ?
#
loop_
_entity_poly.entity_id
_entity_poly.type
_entity_poly.pdbx_seq_one_letter_code
_entity_poly.pdbx_strand_id
1 'polypeptide(L)'
;MTTTGRTSLRSGSHATSGPPPGPRTSGVAPPSKITRSSGIPLEDIVNDPDAEIKDVEAARTLLDQAYTIHGEPATPEHISQALFYISQAKGVNNTLRSIIRATAFLVRELTVPALADSITRAVADKLDSTVLIAISPHVGRVLAAADNLEKINEKANENAQLLNARITESLDQPPSAPTPNPNQIPLGTRPTSEHARAHAAIKERQILIELNSDHPLLNDTTRRETSVDLIKQAIDTVDRVDGPGLQLKSIARLRNNCILLELNSQESAAWIKDTPSRTTFLEKLGGTATIKDRQYGIVIPFLPITTELDNPGILREMENENNIPTGSISRVKWIKDPAKRS
;
A
#
# COMPACT_ATOMS: atom_id res chain seq x y z
N MET A 1 -50.46 -12.52 29.62
CA MET A 1 -51.31 -12.47 30.82
C MET A 1 -50.59 -11.58 31.84
N THR A 2 -50.87 -10.27 31.82
CA THR A 2 -51.89 -9.56 32.64
C THR A 2 -51.44 -9.39 34.10
N THR A 3 -51.02 -8.20 34.54
CA THR A 3 -51.82 -7.05 35.06
C THR A 3 -51.41 -6.91 36.54
N THR A 4 -51.12 -5.77 37.18
CA THR A 4 -51.86 -4.51 37.44
C THR A 4 -50.90 -3.69 38.33
N GLY A 5 -50.72 -2.37 38.30
CA GLY A 5 -51.63 -1.28 38.00
C GLY A 5 -52.34 -0.81 39.28
N ARG A 6 -51.92 0.32 39.90
CA ARG A 6 -52.80 1.11 40.77
C ARG A 6 -52.43 2.59 40.80
N THR A 7 -53.25 3.37 40.13
CA THR A 7 -53.45 4.81 40.28
C THR A 7 -54.45 5.09 41.40
N SER A 8 -54.36 6.25 42.06
CA SER A 8 -55.56 6.97 42.51
C SER A 8 -55.28 8.46 42.74
N LEU A 9 -56.13 9.27 42.11
CA LEU A 9 -56.27 10.72 42.19
C LEU A 9 -57.04 11.14 43.45
N ARG A 10 -56.85 12.38 43.92
CA ARG A 10 -57.99 13.19 44.39
C ARG A 10 -57.76 14.69 44.28
N SER A 11 -58.76 15.34 43.70
CA SER A 11 -58.97 16.77 43.49
C SER A 11 -59.78 17.38 44.65
N GLY A 12 -59.73 18.71 44.83
CA GLY A 12 -60.66 19.43 45.71
C GLY A 12 -60.29 20.88 46.00
N SER A 13 -60.94 21.81 45.29
CA SER A 13 -60.98 23.26 45.51
C SER A 13 -62.09 23.69 46.48
N HIS A 14 -61.93 24.77 47.26
CA HIS A 14 -62.93 25.84 47.44
C HIS A 14 -62.41 27.01 48.31
N ALA A 15 -62.99 28.19 48.03
CA ALA A 15 -62.57 29.54 48.40
C ALA A 15 -63.17 30.10 49.71
N THR A 16 -62.60 31.19 50.23
CA THR A 16 -63.30 32.17 51.10
C THR A 16 -62.63 33.56 50.98
N SER A 17 -63.41 34.61 51.24
CA SER A 17 -63.35 35.97 50.66
C SER A 17 -63.00 37.12 51.63
N GLY A 18 -62.24 38.14 51.14
CA GLY A 18 -62.21 39.60 51.49
C GLY A 18 -61.67 40.07 52.86
N PRO A 19 -61.25 41.35 53.08
CA PRO A 19 -61.48 42.59 52.29
C PRO A 19 -60.21 43.51 52.09
N PRO A 20 -60.32 44.85 51.88
CA PRO A 20 -60.15 45.64 50.65
C PRO A 20 -58.74 46.31 50.44
N PRO A 21 -58.51 47.06 49.34
CA PRO A 21 -57.17 47.52 48.92
C PRO A 21 -56.80 48.94 49.41
N GLY A 22 -55.50 49.16 49.65
CA GLY A 22 -54.83 50.45 49.91
C GLY A 22 -53.37 50.40 49.41
N PRO A 23 -52.70 51.55 49.22
CA PRO A 23 -52.20 51.99 47.92
C PRO A 23 -50.83 51.43 47.52
N ARG A 24 -50.64 51.36 46.20
CA ARG A 24 -49.39 51.01 45.50
C ARG A 24 -48.23 51.90 45.95
N THR A 25 -47.13 51.28 46.36
CA THR A 25 -45.78 51.81 46.15
C THR A 25 -44.87 50.68 45.67
N SER A 26 -44.15 50.96 44.58
CA SER A 26 -43.20 50.07 43.94
C SER A 26 -42.09 49.67 44.91
N GLY A 27 -41.90 48.37 45.10
CA GLY A 27 -40.87 47.81 45.98
C GLY A 27 -40.36 46.47 45.48
N VAL A 28 -39.24 46.56 44.76
CA VAL A 28 -38.19 45.56 44.51
C VAL A 28 -38.38 44.19 45.18
N ALA A 29 -38.50 43.14 44.36
CA ALA A 29 -38.39 41.75 44.81
C ALA A 29 -36.97 41.44 45.32
N PRO A 30 -36.81 40.59 46.33
CA PRO A 30 -35.53 40.36 47.01
C PRO A 30 -34.55 39.58 46.13
N PRO A 31 -33.24 39.90 46.18
CA PRO A 31 -32.24 39.18 45.40
C PRO A 31 -32.06 37.76 45.95
N SER A 32 -32.20 36.80 45.05
CA SER A 32 -31.71 35.44 45.19
C SER A 32 -30.22 35.45 45.53
N LYS A 33 -29.87 34.65 46.53
CA LYS A 33 -28.51 34.51 47.05
C LYS A 33 -27.57 34.00 45.96
N ILE A 34 -26.71 34.87 45.45
CA ILE A 34 -25.50 34.51 44.71
C ILE A 34 -24.34 34.73 45.66
N THR A 35 -23.73 33.64 46.12
CA THR A 35 -22.49 33.67 46.90
C THR A 35 -21.40 33.03 46.04
N ARG A 36 -20.82 33.83 45.14
CA ARG A 36 -19.52 33.52 44.53
C ARG A 36 -18.67 34.77 44.69
N SER A 37 -17.73 34.71 45.63
CA SER A 37 -16.92 35.83 46.07
C SER A 37 -16.04 36.38 44.96
N SER A 38 -15.79 37.69 45.05
CA SER A 38 -14.75 38.53 44.43
C SER A 38 -14.78 38.70 42.90
N GLY A 39 -15.34 39.84 42.46
CA GLY A 39 -15.27 40.36 41.09
C GLY A 39 -14.05 41.27 40.89
N ILE A 40 -12.85 40.75 41.13
CA ILE A 40 -11.62 41.44 40.72
C ILE A 40 -11.34 41.03 39.27
N PRO A 41 -11.28 41.97 38.31
CA PRO A 41 -10.89 41.69 36.93
C PRO A 41 -9.56 40.95 36.85
N LEU A 42 -9.44 40.01 35.91
CA LEU A 42 -8.19 39.28 35.66
C LEU A 42 -7.02 40.24 35.37
N GLU A 43 -7.31 41.34 34.67
CA GLU A 43 -6.33 42.38 34.35
C GLU A 43 -5.77 43.07 35.60
N ASP A 44 -6.60 43.28 36.63
CA ASP A 44 -6.17 43.89 37.89
C ASP A 44 -5.33 42.90 38.73
N ILE A 45 -5.56 41.60 38.58
CA ILE A 45 -4.76 40.54 39.24
C ILE A 45 -3.40 40.37 38.55
N VAL A 46 -3.36 40.43 37.22
CA VAL A 46 -2.12 40.27 36.45
C VAL A 46 -1.21 41.49 36.56
N ASN A 47 -1.79 42.69 36.68
CA ASN A 47 -1.04 43.95 36.75
C ASN A 47 -0.90 44.51 38.17
N ASP A 48 -1.09 43.67 39.20
CA ASP A 48 -0.97 44.08 40.58
C ASP A 48 0.44 44.65 40.86
N PRO A 49 0.58 45.94 41.21
CA PRO A 49 1.88 46.57 41.43
C PRO A 49 2.65 45.95 42.61
N ASP A 50 1.93 45.33 43.55
CA ASP A 50 2.46 44.69 44.74
C ASP A 50 2.77 43.20 44.53
N ALA A 51 2.45 42.64 43.35
CA ALA A 51 2.81 41.26 43.01
C ALA A 51 4.31 41.10 42.75
N GLU A 52 4.87 40.01 43.26
CA GLU A 52 6.29 39.67 43.16
C GLU A 52 6.71 39.23 41.74
N ILE A 53 5.76 38.72 40.93
CA ILE A 53 6.00 38.23 39.57
C ILE A 53 5.27 39.14 38.59
N LYS A 54 6.02 39.91 37.79
CA LYS A 54 5.47 40.95 36.88
C LYS A 54 5.59 40.62 35.40
N ASP A 55 6.41 39.63 35.06
CA ASP A 55 6.64 39.22 33.69
C ASP A 55 6.95 37.71 33.58
N VAL A 56 6.99 37.23 32.33
CA VAL A 56 7.21 35.82 31.99
C VAL A 56 8.61 35.35 32.37
N GLU A 57 9.61 36.24 32.38
CA GLU A 57 11.00 35.91 32.68
C GLU A 57 11.22 35.72 34.19
N ALA A 58 10.61 36.57 35.02
CA ALA A 58 10.54 36.43 36.47
C ALA A 58 9.78 35.16 36.87
N ALA A 59 8.65 34.85 36.19
CA ALA A 59 7.90 33.62 36.42
C ALA A 59 8.74 32.37 36.11
N ARG A 60 9.49 32.39 35.00
CA ARG A 60 10.41 31.31 34.62
C ARG A 60 11.54 31.14 35.63
N THR A 61 12.17 32.24 36.03
CA THR A 61 13.28 32.22 37.00
C THR A 61 12.84 31.62 38.33
N LEU A 62 11.65 31.99 38.82
CA LEU A 62 11.09 31.43 40.05
C LEU A 62 10.77 29.93 39.93
N LEU A 63 10.15 29.53 38.82
CA LEU A 63 9.82 28.13 38.58
C LEU A 63 11.09 27.27 38.42
N ASP A 64 12.10 27.76 37.72
CA ASP A 64 13.40 27.07 37.55
C ASP A 64 14.16 26.95 38.87
N GLN A 65 14.02 27.94 39.77
CA GLN A 65 14.65 27.88 41.08
C GLN A 65 14.04 26.79 41.99
N ALA A 66 12.76 26.48 41.81
CA ALA A 66 12.01 25.67 42.77
C ALA A 66 11.48 24.33 42.22
N TYR A 67 11.18 24.23 40.93
CA TYR A 67 10.38 23.13 40.37
C TYR A 67 10.76 22.68 38.94
N THR A 68 11.57 23.43 38.19
CA THR A 68 12.01 23.08 36.81
C THR A 68 13.54 23.09 36.64
N ILE A 69 14.04 22.52 35.54
CA ILE A 69 15.49 22.48 35.25
C ILE A 69 15.89 23.77 34.55
N HIS A 70 16.89 24.48 35.09
CA HIS A 70 17.41 25.72 34.51
C HIS A 70 17.79 25.56 33.03
N GLY A 71 17.18 26.39 32.18
CA GLY A 71 17.54 26.52 30.75
C GLY A 71 16.68 25.71 29.78
N GLU A 72 15.77 24.86 30.27
CA GLU A 72 14.80 24.16 29.41
C GLU A 72 13.58 25.06 29.09
N PRO A 73 12.98 24.96 27.89
CA PRO A 73 11.77 25.70 27.58
C PRO A 73 10.61 25.27 28.49
N ALA A 74 9.92 26.25 29.09
CA ALA A 74 8.71 26.01 29.88
C ALA A 74 7.56 25.52 28.98
N THR A 75 7.50 24.20 28.77
CA THR A 75 6.40 23.54 28.07
C THR A 75 5.20 23.38 29.01
N PRO A 76 3.98 23.18 28.48
CA PRO A 76 2.83 22.97 29.36
C PRO A 76 2.94 21.68 30.18
N GLU A 77 3.72 20.68 29.75
CA GLU A 77 4.11 19.52 30.57
C GLU A 77 4.93 19.96 31.80
N HIS A 78 5.94 20.81 31.61
CA HIS A 78 6.76 21.34 32.70
C HIS A 78 5.90 22.14 33.69
N ILE A 79 4.97 22.96 33.18
CA ILE A 79 4.04 23.75 34.00
C ILE A 79 3.06 22.84 34.77
N SER A 80 2.52 21.81 34.12
CA SER A 80 1.66 20.80 34.76
C SER A 80 2.39 20.11 35.91
N GLN A 81 3.66 19.73 35.70
CA GLN A 81 4.50 19.09 36.71
C GLN A 81 4.78 20.02 37.90
N ALA A 82 5.12 21.28 37.63
CA ALA A 82 5.31 22.28 38.68
C ALA A 82 4.06 22.47 39.54
N LEU A 83 2.87 22.55 38.91
CA LEU A 83 1.59 22.65 39.63
C LEU A 83 1.32 21.41 40.51
N PHE A 84 1.70 20.20 40.07
CA PHE A 84 1.60 19.02 40.94
C PHE A 84 2.49 19.13 42.17
N TYR A 85 3.73 19.61 42.03
CA TYR A 85 4.61 19.82 43.18
C TYR A 85 4.11 20.92 44.13
N ILE A 86 3.63 22.04 43.59
CA ILE A 86 3.02 23.13 44.37
C ILE A 86 1.80 22.63 45.16
N SER A 87 1.00 21.73 44.58
CA SER A 87 -0.17 21.14 45.27
C SER A 87 0.20 20.36 46.54
N GLN A 88 1.46 19.91 46.65
CA GLN A 88 2.00 19.15 47.77
C GLN A 88 2.72 20.02 48.81
N ALA A 89 2.83 21.33 48.57
CA ALA A 89 3.51 22.25 49.49
C ALA A 89 2.78 22.34 50.85
N LYS A 90 3.57 22.51 51.92
CA LYS A 90 3.05 22.72 53.27
C LYS A 90 2.27 24.04 53.31
N GLY A 91 1.01 24.00 53.76
CA GLY A 91 0.12 25.17 53.84
C GLY A 91 -1.01 25.19 52.81
N VAL A 92 -0.98 24.32 51.79
CA VAL A 92 -2.07 24.21 50.80
C VAL A 92 -3.22 23.39 51.38
N ASN A 93 -4.41 24.01 51.49
CA ASN A 93 -5.62 23.33 51.95
C ASN A 93 -6.20 22.36 50.88
N ASN A 94 -7.11 21.47 51.28
CA ASN A 94 -7.62 20.41 50.39
C ASN A 94 -8.38 20.95 49.16
N THR A 95 -9.09 22.06 49.30
CA THR A 95 -9.84 22.70 48.21
C THR A 95 -8.87 23.29 47.18
N LEU A 96 -7.87 24.04 47.64
CA LEU A 96 -6.85 24.65 46.80
C LEU A 96 -6.00 23.58 46.11
N ARG A 97 -5.65 22.50 46.83
CA ARG A 97 -4.95 21.34 46.25
C ARG A 97 -5.74 20.72 45.10
N SER A 98 -7.05 20.58 45.25
CA SER A 98 -7.92 20.01 44.22
C SER A 98 -8.01 20.92 43.00
N ILE A 99 -8.11 22.24 43.21
CA ILE A 99 -8.12 23.24 42.12
C ILE A 99 -6.79 23.23 41.36
N ILE A 100 -5.65 23.27 42.07
CA ILE A 100 -4.32 23.26 41.44
C ILE A 100 -4.13 21.98 40.60
N ARG A 101 -4.54 20.81 41.13
CA ARG A 101 -4.45 19.55 40.38
C ARG A 101 -5.36 19.51 39.16
N ALA A 102 -6.58 20.06 39.26
CA ALA A 102 -7.49 20.15 38.12
C ALA A 102 -6.90 21.03 37.01
N THR A 103 -6.33 22.19 37.36
CA THR A 103 -5.63 23.06 36.42
C THR A 103 -4.43 22.35 35.79
N ALA A 104 -3.63 21.62 36.57
CA ALA A 104 -2.50 20.87 36.05
C ALA A 104 -2.90 19.81 35.00
N PHE A 105 -4.04 19.13 35.21
CA PHE A 105 -4.57 18.18 34.22
C PHE A 105 -5.03 18.88 32.93
N LEU A 106 -5.73 20.00 33.03
CA LEU A 106 -6.18 20.76 31.85
C LEU A 106 -4.99 21.32 31.05
N VAL A 107 -3.96 21.84 31.72
CA VAL A 107 -2.73 22.33 31.06
C VAL A 107 -2.03 21.21 30.28
N ARG A 108 -2.04 19.98 30.82
CA ARG A 108 -1.50 18.80 30.13
C ARG A 108 -2.35 18.33 28.95
N GLU A 109 -3.65 18.54 28.99
CA GLU A 109 -4.56 18.18 27.90
C GLU A 109 -4.45 19.13 26.69
N LEU A 110 -4.07 20.39 26.94
CA LEU A 110 -3.90 21.41 25.91
C LEU A 110 -2.68 21.18 24.98
N THR A 111 -1.83 20.18 25.23
CA THR A 111 -0.59 19.95 24.47
C THR A 111 -0.70 19.04 23.26
N VAL A 112 -1.79 18.25 23.16
CA VAL A 112 -1.94 17.23 22.12
C VAL A 112 -2.68 17.72 20.86
N PRO A 113 -3.75 18.55 20.92
CA PRO A 113 -4.56 18.84 19.73
C PRO A 113 -3.96 19.89 18.79
N ALA A 114 -3.38 20.98 19.31
CA ALA A 114 -3.04 22.15 18.48
C ALA A 114 -1.82 21.92 17.56
N LEU A 115 -0.80 21.20 18.04
CA LEU A 115 0.38 20.86 17.25
C LEU A 115 0.05 19.78 16.21
N ALA A 116 -0.76 18.79 16.58
CA ALA A 116 -1.21 17.75 15.67
C ALA A 116 -2.06 18.32 14.52
N ASP A 117 -2.98 19.25 14.81
CA ASP A 117 -3.78 19.93 13.80
C ASP A 117 -2.93 20.79 12.86
N SER A 118 -1.93 21.49 13.39
CA SER A 118 -1.02 22.32 12.58
C SER A 118 -0.16 21.47 11.64
N ILE A 119 0.41 20.37 12.14
CA ILE A 119 1.20 19.43 11.32
C ILE A 119 0.31 18.77 10.27
N THR A 120 -0.90 18.32 10.66
CA THR A 120 -1.83 17.66 9.73
C THR A 120 -2.23 18.58 8.58
N ARG A 121 -2.56 19.85 8.85
CA ARG A 121 -2.88 20.83 7.80
C ARG A 121 -1.68 21.12 6.90
N ALA A 122 -0.49 21.35 7.49
CA ALA A 122 0.71 21.63 6.71
C ALA A 122 1.12 20.46 5.79
N VAL A 123 0.95 19.22 6.25
CA VAL A 123 1.20 18.02 5.44
C VAL A 123 0.15 17.88 4.33
N ALA A 124 -1.13 18.11 4.63
CA ALA A 124 -2.22 18.05 3.65
C ALA A 124 -2.03 19.08 2.52
N ASP A 125 -1.78 20.34 2.87
CA ASP A 125 -1.61 21.43 1.88
C ASP A 125 -0.40 21.17 0.95
N LYS A 126 0.70 20.64 1.51
CA LYS A 126 1.91 20.32 0.73
C LYS A 126 1.70 19.10 -0.16
N LEU A 127 0.94 18.10 0.31
CA LEU A 127 0.63 16.91 -0.47
C LEU A 127 -0.27 17.27 -1.67
N ASP A 128 -1.33 18.06 -1.47
CA ASP A 128 -2.23 18.48 -2.55
C ASP A 128 -1.47 19.22 -3.66
N SER A 129 -0.62 20.19 -3.29
CA SER A 129 0.17 20.94 -4.27
C SER A 129 1.18 20.05 -5.02
N THR A 130 1.90 19.19 -4.30
CA THR A 130 2.94 18.34 -4.90
C THR A 130 2.33 17.28 -5.82
N VAL A 131 1.24 16.64 -5.39
CA VAL A 131 0.54 15.60 -6.14
C VAL A 131 -0.12 16.20 -7.39
N LEU A 132 -0.76 17.36 -7.29
CA LEU A 132 -1.35 18.04 -8.46
C LEU A 132 -0.29 18.40 -9.51
N ILE A 133 0.85 18.97 -9.09
CA ILE A 133 1.93 19.36 -10.01
C ILE A 133 2.58 18.12 -10.66
N ALA A 134 2.81 17.05 -9.91
CA ALA A 134 3.47 15.86 -10.42
C ALA A 134 2.56 15.04 -11.35
N ILE A 135 1.28 14.89 -11.01
CA ILE A 135 0.36 14.00 -11.71
C ILE A 135 -0.30 14.67 -12.92
N SER A 136 -0.61 15.97 -12.87
CA SER A 136 -1.31 16.66 -13.98
C SER A 136 -0.65 16.49 -15.36
N PRO A 137 0.68 16.61 -15.52
CA PRO A 137 1.32 16.38 -16.81
C PRO A 137 1.19 14.93 -17.30
N HIS A 138 1.09 13.96 -16.37
CA HIS A 138 0.95 12.54 -16.72
C HIS A 138 -0.46 12.25 -17.20
N VAL A 139 -1.48 12.81 -16.54
CA VAL A 139 -2.89 12.72 -16.97
C VAL A 139 -3.07 13.33 -18.36
N GLY A 140 -2.47 14.50 -18.62
CA GLY A 140 -2.49 15.12 -19.95
C GLY A 140 -1.87 14.24 -21.04
N ARG A 141 -0.74 13.58 -20.75
CA ARG A 141 -0.10 12.64 -21.68
C ARG A 141 -0.94 11.39 -21.94
N VAL A 142 -1.60 10.86 -20.92
CA VAL A 142 -2.49 9.69 -21.05
C VAL A 142 -3.71 10.03 -21.91
N LEU A 143 -4.33 11.20 -21.69
CA LEU A 143 -5.44 11.68 -22.51
C LEU A 143 -5.02 11.87 -23.98
N ALA A 144 -3.88 12.54 -24.23
CA ALA A 144 -3.38 12.73 -25.58
C ALA A 144 -3.04 11.39 -26.28
N ALA A 145 -2.53 10.41 -25.54
CA ALA A 145 -2.28 9.08 -26.07
C ALA A 145 -3.58 8.35 -26.41
N ALA A 146 -4.63 8.52 -25.61
CA ALA A 146 -5.96 7.95 -25.88
C ALA A 146 -6.56 8.53 -27.18
N ASP A 147 -6.51 9.85 -27.37
CA ASP A 147 -6.99 10.50 -28.60
C ASP A 147 -6.23 10.02 -29.84
N ASN A 148 -4.91 9.79 -29.72
CA ASN A 148 -4.09 9.25 -30.80
C ASN A 148 -4.44 7.80 -31.12
N LEU A 149 -4.74 6.98 -30.10
CA LEU A 149 -5.15 5.59 -30.27
C LEU A 149 -6.51 5.51 -30.98
N GLU A 150 -7.46 6.38 -30.62
CA GLU A 150 -8.77 6.48 -31.28
C GLU A 150 -8.61 6.77 -32.78
N LYS A 151 -7.81 7.78 -33.14
CA LYS A 151 -7.50 8.10 -34.55
C LYS A 151 -6.82 6.95 -35.30
N ILE A 152 -5.92 6.22 -34.65
CA ILE A 152 -5.27 5.05 -35.25
C ILE A 152 -6.30 3.94 -35.50
N ASN A 153 -7.22 3.73 -34.57
CA ASN A 153 -8.27 2.73 -34.71
C ASN A 153 -9.26 3.07 -35.83
N GLU A 154 -9.67 4.33 -35.96
CA GLU A 154 -10.48 4.82 -37.09
C GLU A 154 -9.80 4.54 -38.43
N LYS A 155 -8.52 4.93 -38.56
CA LYS A 155 -7.74 4.71 -39.78
C LYS A 155 -7.53 3.23 -40.11
N ALA A 156 -7.36 2.39 -39.08
CA ALA A 156 -7.25 0.94 -39.27
C ALA A 156 -8.56 0.34 -39.78
N ASN A 157 -9.70 0.80 -39.27
CA ASN A 157 -11.02 0.38 -39.73
C ASN A 157 -11.30 0.81 -41.18
N GLU A 158 -10.94 2.05 -41.56
CA GLU A 158 -11.01 2.52 -42.95
C GLU A 158 -10.16 1.66 -43.89
N ASN A 159 -8.92 1.37 -43.51
CA ASN A 159 -8.03 0.50 -44.30
C ASN A 159 -8.57 -0.92 -44.45
N ALA A 160 -9.19 -1.47 -43.40
CA ALA A 160 -9.82 -2.80 -43.45
C ALA A 160 -11.02 -2.81 -44.42
N GLN A 161 -11.83 -1.75 -44.43
CA GLN A 161 -12.94 -1.61 -45.39
C GLN A 161 -12.45 -1.49 -46.83
N LEU A 162 -11.39 -0.71 -47.08
CA LEU A 162 -10.78 -0.57 -48.41
C LEU A 162 -10.20 -1.89 -48.93
N LEU A 163 -9.54 -2.68 -48.05
CA LEU A 163 -9.04 -4.01 -48.41
C LEU A 163 -10.17 -4.98 -48.75
N ASN A 164 -11.25 -4.98 -47.98
CA ASN A 164 -12.42 -5.82 -48.25
C ASN A 164 -13.12 -5.48 -49.57
N ALA A 165 -13.23 -4.18 -49.90
CA ALA A 165 -13.76 -3.74 -51.19
C ALA A 165 -12.89 -4.25 -52.36
N ARG A 166 -11.57 -4.15 -52.24
CA ARG A 166 -10.62 -4.60 -53.28
C ARG A 166 -10.59 -6.12 -53.48
N ILE A 167 -10.80 -6.89 -52.42
CA ILE A 167 -10.95 -8.36 -52.48
C ILE A 167 -12.27 -8.73 -53.17
N THR A 168 -13.34 -7.97 -52.93
CA THR A 168 -14.66 -8.21 -53.54
C THR A 168 -14.65 -7.93 -55.04
N GLU A 169 -13.90 -6.94 -55.50
CA GLU A 169 -13.70 -6.65 -56.95
C GLU A 169 -12.82 -7.68 -57.68
N SER A 170 -12.03 -8.49 -56.96
CA SER A 170 -11.08 -9.44 -57.56
C SER A 170 -11.63 -10.87 -57.72
N LEU A 171 -12.92 -11.12 -57.43
CA LEU A 171 -13.53 -12.45 -57.37
C LEU A 171 -14.38 -12.85 -58.59
N ASP A 172 -14.32 -12.11 -59.70
CA ASP A 172 -15.09 -12.40 -60.93
C ASP A 172 -14.44 -13.47 -61.86
N GLN A 173 -13.59 -14.35 -61.31
CA GLN A 173 -13.05 -15.53 -62.02
C GLN A 173 -13.55 -16.85 -61.40
N PRO A 174 -14.00 -17.82 -62.21
CA PRO A 174 -14.63 -19.04 -61.69
C PRO A 174 -13.59 -19.96 -61.02
N PRO A 175 -13.92 -20.58 -59.87
CA PRO A 175 -12.97 -21.39 -59.12
C PRO A 175 -12.75 -22.76 -59.77
N SER A 176 -11.49 -23.09 -60.04
CA SER A 176 -11.05 -24.46 -60.28
C SER A 176 -10.86 -25.16 -58.93
N ALA A 177 -11.60 -26.23 -58.68
CA ALA A 177 -11.55 -26.96 -57.42
C ALA A 177 -10.17 -27.64 -57.20
N PRO A 178 -9.54 -27.50 -56.02
CA PRO A 178 -8.44 -28.37 -55.62
C PRO A 178 -8.98 -29.64 -54.97
N THR A 179 -8.51 -30.78 -55.46
CA THR A 179 -8.74 -32.11 -54.85
C THR A 179 -8.05 -32.21 -53.47
N PRO A 180 -8.67 -32.86 -52.47
CA PRO A 180 -8.05 -33.02 -51.16
C PRO A 180 -6.97 -34.10 -51.22
N ASN A 181 -5.76 -33.75 -50.78
CA ASN A 181 -4.62 -34.66 -50.70
C ASN A 181 -4.76 -35.51 -49.41
N PRO A 182 -4.85 -36.84 -49.47
CA PRO A 182 -5.21 -37.71 -48.33
C PRO A 182 -4.11 -37.91 -47.27
N ASN A 183 -2.99 -37.18 -47.32
CA ASN A 183 -1.83 -37.38 -46.45
C ASN A 183 -1.65 -36.34 -45.33
N GLN A 184 -2.65 -35.51 -45.02
CA GLN A 184 -2.56 -34.61 -43.86
C GLN A 184 -2.88 -35.36 -42.56
N ILE A 185 -1.81 -35.64 -41.80
CA ILE A 185 -1.89 -36.05 -40.40
C ILE A 185 -2.64 -34.95 -39.63
N PRO A 186 -3.67 -35.26 -38.82
CA PRO A 186 -4.37 -34.26 -38.03
C PRO A 186 -3.40 -33.68 -37.00
N LEU A 187 -2.90 -32.47 -37.29
CA LEU A 187 -2.19 -31.68 -36.29
C LEU A 187 -3.24 -31.30 -35.24
N GLY A 188 -3.10 -31.82 -34.03
CA GLY A 188 -4.02 -31.57 -32.92
C GLY A 188 -4.36 -30.09 -32.80
N THR A 189 -5.61 -29.82 -32.43
CA THR A 189 -6.24 -28.49 -32.32
C THR A 189 -5.24 -27.46 -31.80
N ARG A 190 -4.73 -26.62 -32.69
CA ARG A 190 -3.77 -25.57 -32.35
C ARG A 190 -4.45 -24.67 -31.32
N PRO A 191 -3.90 -24.50 -30.10
CA PRO A 191 -4.43 -23.51 -29.18
C PRO A 191 -4.48 -22.17 -29.91
N THR A 192 -5.60 -21.46 -29.77
CA THR A 192 -5.77 -20.14 -30.39
C THR A 192 -4.57 -19.27 -30.03
N SER A 193 -4.16 -18.38 -30.95
CA SER A 193 -3.04 -17.45 -30.74
C SER A 193 -3.13 -16.74 -29.38
N GLU A 194 -4.36 -16.40 -28.98
CA GLU A 194 -4.68 -15.76 -27.70
C GLU A 194 -4.43 -16.66 -26.49
N HIS A 195 -4.80 -17.94 -26.54
CA HIS A 195 -4.50 -18.89 -25.48
C HIS A 195 -2.98 -19.11 -25.35
N ALA A 196 -2.26 -19.24 -26.47
CA ALA A 196 -0.81 -19.33 -26.45
C ALA A 196 -0.15 -18.09 -25.81
N ARG A 197 -0.66 -16.89 -26.14
CA ARG A 197 -0.20 -15.62 -25.57
C ARG A 197 -0.49 -15.52 -24.07
N ALA A 198 -1.69 -15.88 -23.62
CA ALA A 198 -2.04 -15.86 -22.20
C ALA A 198 -1.16 -16.80 -21.37
N HIS A 199 -0.90 -18.01 -21.89
CA HIS A 199 0.03 -18.95 -21.26
C HIS A 199 1.47 -18.43 -21.25
N ALA A 200 1.92 -17.76 -22.31
CA ALA A 200 3.25 -17.13 -22.33
C ALA A 200 3.36 -16.03 -21.26
N ALA A 201 2.36 -15.16 -21.15
CA ALA A 201 2.36 -14.07 -20.17
C ALA A 201 2.41 -14.57 -18.71
N ILE A 202 1.71 -15.67 -18.39
CA ILE A 202 1.82 -16.29 -17.05
C ILE A 202 3.25 -16.80 -16.82
N LYS A 203 3.83 -17.47 -17.82
CA LYS A 203 5.17 -18.05 -17.73
C LYS A 203 6.27 -16.99 -17.59
N GLU A 204 6.09 -15.81 -18.18
CA GLU A 204 7.01 -14.68 -18.09
C GLU A 204 7.09 -14.09 -16.67
N ARG A 205 6.03 -14.25 -15.87
CA ARG A 205 5.98 -13.82 -14.47
C ARG A 205 6.57 -14.84 -13.50
N GLN A 206 7.04 -15.98 -14.01
CA GLN A 206 7.48 -17.10 -13.19
C GLN A 206 9.00 -17.18 -13.06
N ILE A 207 9.43 -17.63 -11.88
CA ILE A 207 10.81 -17.94 -11.54
C ILE A 207 10.87 -19.35 -10.98
N LEU A 208 11.76 -20.17 -11.50
CA LEU A 208 12.04 -21.50 -10.98
C LEU A 208 13.32 -21.45 -10.14
N ILE A 209 13.19 -21.80 -8.87
CA ILE A 209 14.31 -21.91 -7.93
C ILE A 209 14.57 -23.40 -7.73
N GLU A 210 15.82 -23.82 -7.87
CA GLU A 210 16.29 -25.15 -7.52
C GLU A 210 17.04 -25.06 -6.18
N LEU A 211 16.63 -25.91 -5.25
CA LEU A 211 17.25 -26.03 -3.94
C LEU A 211 18.18 -27.24 -3.93
N ASN A 212 19.33 -27.11 -3.29
CA ASN A 212 20.19 -28.25 -3.02
C ASN A 212 19.50 -29.20 -2.02
N SER A 213 19.84 -30.50 -2.09
CA SER A 213 19.21 -31.55 -1.28
C SER A 213 19.30 -31.30 0.24
N ASP A 214 20.35 -30.61 0.68
CA ASP A 214 20.62 -30.29 2.09
C ASP A 214 20.34 -28.82 2.44
N HIS A 215 19.37 -28.19 1.75
CA HIS A 215 19.10 -26.77 1.93
C HIS A 215 18.63 -26.45 3.37
N PRO A 216 19.33 -25.56 4.12
CA PRO A 216 19.12 -25.39 5.56
C PRO A 216 17.76 -24.77 5.91
N LEU A 217 17.23 -23.88 5.05
CA LEU A 217 16.01 -23.10 5.34
C LEU A 217 14.74 -23.64 4.68
N LEU A 218 14.87 -24.33 3.54
CA LEU A 218 13.77 -24.76 2.68
C LEU A 218 13.94 -26.25 2.37
N ASN A 219 13.49 -27.12 3.28
CA ASN A 219 13.57 -28.57 3.12
C ASN A 219 12.18 -29.20 3.20
N ASP A 220 12.06 -30.52 3.03
CA ASP A 220 10.76 -31.24 3.07
C ASP A 220 10.01 -31.13 4.40
N THR A 221 10.72 -30.79 5.48
CA THR A 221 10.13 -30.59 6.82
C THR A 221 9.69 -29.15 7.07
N THR A 222 10.15 -28.18 6.26
CA THR A 222 9.74 -26.77 6.39
C THR A 222 8.26 -26.62 6.10
N ARG A 223 7.53 -26.02 7.05
CA ARG A 223 6.10 -25.70 6.89
C ARG A 223 5.90 -24.72 5.75
N ARG A 224 4.77 -24.84 5.05
CA ARG A 224 4.44 -24.00 3.90
C ARG A 224 4.48 -22.51 4.25
N GLU A 225 3.96 -22.15 5.41
CA GLU A 225 3.85 -20.78 5.90
C GLU A 225 5.25 -20.18 6.09
N THR A 226 6.16 -20.94 6.72
CA THR A 226 7.56 -20.53 6.89
C THR A 226 8.27 -20.34 5.54
N SER A 227 8.03 -21.21 4.56
CA SER A 227 8.59 -21.04 3.22
C SER A 227 8.07 -19.78 2.53
N VAL A 228 6.77 -19.46 2.69
CA VAL A 228 6.17 -18.24 2.15
C VAL A 228 6.81 -17.01 2.78
N ASP A 229 6.96 -16.99 4.10
CA ASP A 229 7.53 -15.85 4.82
C ASP A 229 9.00 -15.61 4.46
N LEU A 230 9.79 -16.69 4.32
CA LEU A 230 11.18 -16.61 3.86
C LEU A 230 11.29 -16.04 2.45
N ILE A 231 10.44 -16.49 1.53
CA ILE A 231 10.44 -16.01 0.14
C ILE A 231 9.99 -14.54 0.09
N LYS A 232 8.97 -14.14 0.86
CA LYS A 232 8.58 -12.74 0.97
C LYS A 232 9.72 -11.88 1.50
N GLN A 233 10.39 -12.32 2.56
CA GLN A 233 11.53 -11.60 3.10
C GLN A 233 12.67 -11.46 2.06
N ALA A 234 12.91 -12.49 1.25
CA ALA A 234 13.90 -12.42 0.16
C ALA A 234 13.47 -11.45 -0.95
N ILE A 235 12.18 -11.37 -1.27
CA ILE A 235 11.65 -10.39 -2.21
C ILE A 235 11.80 -8.97 -1.66
N ASP A 236 11.44 -8.74 -0.39
CA ASP A 236 11.55 -7.43 0.26
C ASP A 236 13.00 -6.92 0.32
N THR A 237 13.99 -7.82 0.43
CA THR A 237 15.41 -7.43 0.40
C THR A 237 15.91 -6.93 -0.95
N VAL A 238 15.25 -7.32 -2.04
CA VAL A 238 15.60 -6.88 -3.40
C VAL A 238 14.64 -5.82 -3.94
N ASP A 239 13.62 -5.48 -3.16
CA ASP A 239 12.71 -4.39 -3.44
C ASP A 239 13.42 -3.07 -3.16
N ARG A 240 13.68 -2.30 -4.22
CA ARG A 240 14.37 -1.01 -4.17
C ARG A 240 13.40 0.09 -4.59
N VAL A 241 13.66 1.32 -4.16
CA VAL A 241 12.84 2.49 -4.52
C VAL A 241 12.72 2.68 -6.04
N ASP A 242 13.77 2.31 -6.79
CA ASP A 242 13.80 2.38 -8.26
C ASP A 242 13.40 1.05 -8.95
N GLY A 243 12.98 0.03 -8.19
CA GLY A 243 12.60 -1.28 -8.70
C GLY A 243 11.13 -1.37 -9.10
N PRO A 244 10.73 -2.41 -9.86
CA PRO A 244 9.33 -2.68 -10.12
C PRO A 244 8.66 -3.10 -8.81
N GLY A 245 7.45 -2.61 -8.49
CA GLY A 245 6.77 -2.98 -7.24
C GLY A 245 6.58 -4.49 -7.11
N LEU A 246 7.46 -5.16 -6.36
CA LEU A 246 7.56 -6.62 -6.33
C LEU A 246 6.44 -7.20 -5.48
N GLN A 247 5.64 -8.10 -6.04
CA GLN A 247 4.63 -8.83 -5.27
C GLN A 247 4.59 -10.30 -5.64
N LEU A 248 4.63 -11.14 -4.61
CA LEU A 248 4.44 -12.58 -4.74
C LEU A 248 2.96 -12.92 -4.93
N LYS A 249 2.61 -13.56 -6.05
CA LYS A 249 1.25 -14.01 -6.36
C LYS A 249 1.03 -15.44 -5.92
N SER A 250 1.97 -16.34 -6.24
CA SER A 250 1.83 -17.75 -5.90
C SER A 250 3.18 -18.42 -5.68
N ILE A 251 3.15 -19.50 -4.89
CA ILE A 251 4.30 -20.39 -4.63
C ILE A 251 3.82 -21.83 -4.83
N ALA A 252 4.55 -22.58 -5.65
CA ALA A 252 4.31 -23.99 -5.85
C ALA A 252 5.60 -24.79 -5.65
N ARG A 253 5.60 -25.74 -4.71
CA ARG A 253 6.70 -26.68 -4.50
C ARG A 253 6.55 -27.86 -5.47
N LEU A 254 7.63 -28.17 -6.18
CA LEU A 254 7.71 -29.28 -7.14
C LEU A 254 8.50 -30.45 -6.55
N ARG A 255 8.40 -31.62 -7.19
CA ARG A 255 8.93 -32.90 -6.67
C ARG A 255 10.47 -33.02 -6.70
N ASN A 256 11.17 -32.11 -7.36
CA ASN A 256 12.61 -32.18 -7.60
C ASN A 256 13.39 -31.11 -6.81
N ASN A 257 12.99 -30.83 -5.56
CA ASN A 257 13.53 -29.71 -4.77
C ASN A 257 13.44 -28.35 -5.47
N CYS A 258 12.51 -28.21 -6.41
CA CYS A 258 12.29 -26.93 -7.08
C CYS A 258 11.09 -26.21 -6.47
N ILE A 259 11.18 -24.89 -6.39
CA ILE A 259 10.08 -24.01 -6.04
C ILE A 259 9.80 -23.11 -7.24
N LEU A 260 8.55 -23.10 -7.68
CA LEU A 260 8.06 -22.18 -8.69
C LEU A 260 7.39 -21.00 -8.01
N LEU A 261 7.88 -19.80 -8.31
CA LEU A 261 7.30 -18.54 -7.87
C LEU A 261 6.58 -17.88 -9.04
N GLU A 262 5.44 -17.26 -8.79
CA GLU A 262 4.78 -16.36 -9.72
C GLU A 262 4.70 -14.97 -9.10
N LEU A 263 5.11 -13.95 -9.86
CA LEU A 263 5.10 -12.56 -9.47
C LEU A 263 3.96 -11.80 -10.15
N ASN A 264 3.74 -10.57 -9.72
CA ASN A 264 2.71 -9.69 -10.29
C ASN A 264 2.97 -9.26 -11.73
N SER A 265 4.23 -9.20 -12.19
CA SER A 265 4.58 -8.77 -13.54
C SER A 265 5.81 -9.49 -14.11
N GLN A 266 5.97 -9.44 -15.43
CA GLN A 266 7.18 -9.93 -16.13
C GLN A 266 8.41 -9.14 -15.69
N GLU A 267 8.26 -7.83 -15.50
CA GLU A 267 9.31 -6.93 -15.05
C GLU A 267 9.84 -7.33 -13.67
N SER A 268 8.96 -7.67 -12.73
CA SER A 268 9.35 -8.19 -11.42
C SER A 268 10.14 -9.49 -11.53
N ALA A 269 9.75 -10.38 -12.46
CA ALA A 269 10.48 -11.63 -12.68
C ALA A 269 11.84 -11.42 -13.34
N ALA A 270 11.94 -10.45 -14.25
CA ALA A 270 13.21 -10.05 -14.86
C ALA A 270 14.12 -9.38 -13.83
N TRP A 271 13.58 -8.53 -12.96
CA TRP A 271 14.32 -7.86 -11.89
C TRP A 271 15.01 -8.84 -10.96
N ILE A 272 14.31 -9.87 -10.48
CA ILE A 272 14.92 -10.89 -9.61
C ILE A 272 15.96 -11.75 -10.37
N LYS A 273 15.82 -11.90 -11.69
CA LYS A 273 16.80 -12.64 -12.52
C LYS A 273 18.04 -11.83 -12.84
N ASP A 274 17.98 -10.50 -12.75
CA ASP A 274 19.13 -9.62 -12.98
C ASP A 274 20.25 -9.88 -11.97
N THR A 275 21.50 -9.81 -12.39
CA THR A 275 22.67 -10.29 -11.64
C THR A 275 22.78 -9.75 -10.20
N PRO A 276 22.70 -8.43 -9.94
CA PRO A 276 22.78 -7.88 -8.58
C PRO A 276 21.60 -8.30 -7.68
N SER A 277 20.38 -8.28 -8.22
CA SER A 277 19.17 -8.67 -7.50
C SER A 277 19.13 -10.18 -7.24
N ARG A 278 19.50 -10.98 -8.24
CA ARG A 278 19.62 -12.44 -8.15
C ARG A 278 20.54 -12.87 -7.02
N THR A 279 21.71 -12.25 -6.93
CA THR A 279 22.71 -12.60 -5.90
C THR A 279 22.14 -12.31 -4.51
N THR A 280 21.64 -11.09 -4.30
CA THR A 280 21.03 -10.67 -3.03
C THR A 280 19.85 -11.56 -2.63
N PHE A 281 18.98 -11.86 -3.60
CA PHE A 281 17.81 -12.72 -3.41
C PHE A 281 18.22 -14.15 -2.98
N LEU A 282 19.18 -14.75 -3.69
CA LEU A 282 19.66 -16.10 -3.41
C LEU A 282 20.43 -16.18 -2.08
N GLU A 283 21.25 -15.18 -1.76
CA GLU A 283 21.91 -15.07 -0.45
C GLU A 283 20.89 -15.06 0.68
N LYS A 284 19.80 -14.30 0.54
CA LYS A 284 18.75 -14.24 1.55
C LYS A 284 18.00 -15.56 1.70
N LEU A 285 17.91 -16.34 0.63
CA LEU A 285 17.40 -17.70 0.65
C LEU A 285 18.40 -18.73 1.19
N GLY A 286 19.60 -18.33 1.62
CA GLY A 286 20.61 -19.24 2.18
C GLY A 286 21.72 -19.64 1.21
N GLY A 287 21.88 -18.93 0.09
CA GLY A 287 23.03 -18.97 -0.82
C GLY A 287 23.24 -20.25 -1.63
N THR A 288 22.60 -21.35 -1.23
CA THR A 288 22.72 -22.66 -1.88
C THR A 288 21.67 -22.90 -2.96
N ALA A 289 20.67 -22.03 -3.06
CA ALA A 289 19.64 -22.09 -4.08
C ALA A 289 20.14 -21.48 -5.40
N THR A 290 19.61 -21.96 -6.53
CA THR A 290 19.91 -21.41 -7.85
C THR A 290 18.63 -21.09 -8.61
N ILE A 291 18.62 -20.00 -9.38
CA ILE A 291 17.54 -19.71 -10.33
C ILE A 291 17.82 -20.47 -11.62
N LYS A 292 16.87 -21.31 -12.04
CA LYS A 292 16.93 -22.04 -13.31
C LYS A 292 16.25 -21.26 -14.43
N ASP A 293 16.97 -21.12 -15.53
CA ASP A 293 16.40 -20.62 -16.76
C ASP A 293 15.37 -21.59 -17.34
N ARG A 294 14.29 -21.02 -17.88
CA ARG A 294 13.23 -21.82 -18.47
C ARG A 294 13.65 -22.26 -19.87
N GLN A 295 13.73 -23.57 -20.06
CA GLN A 295 13.95 -24.18 -21.36
C GLN A 295 12.61 -24.41 -22.08
N TYR A 296 12.57 -24.12 -23.38
CA TYR A 296 11.41 -24.36 -24.23
C TYR A 296 11.73 -25.47 -25.23
N GLY A 297 10.84 -26.46 -25.32
CA GLY A 297 10.93 -27.48 -26.36
C GLY A 297 10.41 -26.93 -27.68
N ILE A 298 11.27 -26.83 -28.67
CA ILE A 298 10.93 -26.39 -30.03
C ILE A 298 11.06 -27.58 -30.97
N VAL A 299 10.09 -27.74 -31.87
CA VAL A 299 10.16 -28.73 -32.97
C VAL A 299 10.59 -27.99 -34.23
N ILE A 300 11.75 -28.36 -34.75
CA ILE A 300 12.29 -27.81 -36.00
C ILE A 300 12.00 -28.82 -37.12
N PRO A 301 11.16 -28.47 -38.11
CA PRO A 301 10.94 -29.33 -39.27
C PRO A 301 12.10 -29.22 -40.27
N PHE A 302 12.23 -30.23 -41.13
CA PHE A 302 13.17 -30.24 -42.28
C PHE A 302 14.65 -30.07 -41.97
N LEU A 303 15.09 -30.40 -40.74
CA LEU A 303 16.51 -30.46 -40.44
C LEU A 303 17.17 -31.62 -41.22
N PRO A 304 18.25 -31.38 -42.00
CA PRO A 304 18.92 -32.44 -42.75
C PRO A 304 19.40 -33.58 -41.84
N ILE A 305 19.20 -34.83 -42.27
CA ILE A 305 19.65 -36.01 -41.49
C ILE A 305 21.18 -36.11 -41.37
N THR A 306 21.91 -35.39 -42.23
CA THR A 306 23.37 -35.28 -42.21
C THR A 306 23.87 -34.31 -41.13
N THR A 307 22.98 -33.58 -40.43
CA THR A 307 23.37 -32.67 -39.36
C THR A 307 23.84 -33.46 -38.13
N GLU A 308 25.11 -33.30 -37.75
CA GLU A 308 25.71 -33.96 -36.60
C GLU A 308 25.31 -33.26 -35.29
N LEU A 309 24.17 -33.67 -34.72
CA LEU A 309 23.62 -33.06 -33.50
C LEU A 309 24.50 -33.20 -32.25
N ASP A 310 25.44 -34.16 -32.26
CA ASP A 310 26.37 -34.41 -31.16
C ASP A 310 27.59 -33.47 -31.19
N ASN A 311 27.80 -32.75 -32.30
CA ASN A 311 28.86 -31.78 -32.43
C ASN A 311 28.42 -30.43 -31.81
N PRO A 312 29.04 -29.99 -30.69
CA PRO A 312 28.67 -28.72 -30.06
C PRO A 312 28.93 -27.51 -30.96
N GLY A 313 29.87 -27.60 -31.91
CA GLY A 313 30.18 -26.53 -32.86
C GLY A 313 28.99 -26.20 -33.77
N ILE A 314 28.28 -27.23 -34.25
CA ILE A 314 27.11 -27.07 -35.12
C ILE A 314 25.99 -26.33 -34.37
N LEU A 315 25.80 -26.59 -33.08
CA LEU A 315 24.80 -25.86 -32.29
C LEU A 315 25.15 -24.38 -32.16
N ARG A 316 26.43 -24.03 -32.05
CA ARG A 316 26.90 -22.64 -32.00
C ARG A 316 26.75 -21.94 -33.35
N GLU A 317 27.01 -22.65 -34.44
CA GLU A 317 26.76 -22.15 -35.79
C GLU A 317 25.27 -21.89 -36.00
N MET A 318 24.40 -22.83 -35.63
CA MET A 318 22.95 -22.64 -35.68
C MET A 318 22.50 -21.44 -34.85
N GLU A 319 23.06 -21.25 -33.65
CA GLU A 319 22.77 -20.07 -32.83
C GLU A 319 23.14 -18.77 -33.55
N ASN A 320 24.36 -18.72 -34.09
CA ASN A 320 24.88 -17.56 -34.81
C ASN A 320 24.11 -17.25 -36.09
N GLU A 321 23.84 -18.26 -36.93
CA GLU A 321 23.07 -18.13 -38.17
C GLU A 321 21.63 -17.64 -37.93
N ASN A 322 21.04 -18.02 -36.79
CA ASN A 322 19.67 -17.63 -36.42
C ASN A 322 19.63 -16.38 -35.52
N ASN A 323 20.75 -15.70 -35.31
CA ASN A 323 20.85 -14.50 -34.46
C ASN A 323 20.30 -14.70 -33.03
N ILE A 324 20.51 -15.88 -32.46
CA ILE A 324 20.18 -16.14 -31.05
C ILE A 324 21.44 -16.16 -30.18
N PRO A 325 21.36 -15.78 -28.89
CA PRO A 325 22.52 -15.74 -28.03
C PRO A 325 23.25 -17.09 -27.94
N THR A 326 24.58 -17.05 -27.97
CA THR A 326 25.41 -18.22 -27.75
C THR A 326 25.05 -18.89 -26.42
N GLY A 327 24.77 -20.20 -26.42
CA GLY A 327 24.34 -20.93 -25.23
C GLY A 327 22.84 -21.17 -25.12
N SER A 328 22.02 -20.57 -26.00
CA SER A 328 20.56 -20.69 -25.98
C SER A 328 20.06 -22.11 -26.23
N ILE A 329 20.74 -22.89 -27.08
CA ILE A 329 20.40 -24.28 -27.37
C ILE A 329 21.03 -25.16 -26.29
N SER A 330 20.24 -25.52 -25.28
CA SER A 330 20.72 -26.38 -24.19
C SER A 330 20.79 -27.87 -24.55
N ARG A 331 19.88 -28.35 -25.41
CA ARG A 331 19.85 -29.74 -25.89
C ARG A 331 19.08 -29.83 -27.19
N VAL A 332 19.59 -30.62 -28.12
CA VAL A 332 18.88 -31.02 -29.34
C VAL A 332 18.76 -32.55 -29.37
N LYS A 333 17.70 -33.08 -29.97
CA LYS A 333 17.56 -34.51 -30.25
C LYS A 333 16.62 -34.75 -31.41
N TRP A 334 16.83 -35.85 -32.12
CA TRP A 334 15.85 -36.33 -33.08
C TRP A 334 14.56 -36.78 -32.38
N ILE A 335 13.40 -36.38 -32.91
CA ILE A 335 12.09 -36.92 -32.46
C ILE A 335 11.99 -38.40 -32.80
N LYS A 336 12.44 -38.77 -34.00
CA LYS A 336 12.67 -40.15 -34.43
C LYS A 336 14.11 -40.27 -34.91
N ASP A 337 14.87 -41.13 -34.26
CA ASP A 337 16.25 -41.46 -34.62
C ASP A 337 16.34 -41.84 -36.12
N PRO A 338 17.14 -41.13 -36.93
CA PRO A 338 17.31 -41.41 -38.36
C PRO A 338 17.70 -42.86 -38.62
N ALA A 339 18.53 -43.47 -37.76
CA ALA A 339 19.00 -44.85 -37.91
C ALA A 339 17.90 -45.90 -37.69
N LYS A 340 16.77 -45.51 -37.08
CA LYS A 340 15.62 -46.39 -36.76
C LYS A 340 14.41 -46.12 -37.64
N ARG A 341 14.56 -45.33 -38.71
CA ARG A 341 13.53 -45.09 -39.72
C ARG A 341 13.68 -46.11 -40.84
N SER A 342 13.44 -47.39 -40.54
CA SER A 342 13.27 -48.46 -41.53
C SER A 342 11.80 -48.63 -41.87
#